data_AF-A0A2G8L4U7-F1
#
_entry.id   AF-A0A2G8L4U7-F1
#
_cell.length_a   1.000
_cell.length_b   1.000
_cell.length_c   1.000
_cell.angle_alpha   90.00
_cell.angle_beta   90.00
_cell.angle_gamma   90.00
#
_symmetry.space_group_name_H-M   'P 1'
#
loop_
_entity.id
_entity.type
_entity.pdbx_description
1 polymer ?
#
loop_
_entity_poly.entity_id
_entity_poly.type
_entity_poly.pdbx_seq_one_letter_code
_entity_poly.pdbx_strand_id
1 'polypeptide(L)'
;MNLQGHIRTNLVTIDGLLTVSNIVTLFGTDRPRVESFLIGSQGHVTLDASSQASGNWSGVSYIHSQQLECAGQFNAGLLSVDLPEQYQALFDDQDSNHGNNTIVLPSDTFNELTVSGSFIFEAASDFDVIQTEISGRFESHCPITIGVSNSESPTSFVTTTGSTVLFNSLNKPVGPSGLVYSEVFVMVLTVGGLFTAEEVNIPEDLLSVTVTTTGHWTMTSVGPIKSNEFVFSGFFLVSNNISLTGNNLGRAQSIEVGSSSTVTLDAVAQGTHLWTGLSNVYVCRLKSSGEFHAGLLSVMTPPNAVGVDEVYFSGSRASFTFQSYELELPTDYLKVLNGARMESFSEILLRGNQGREIIHVAIGTNA
;
A
#
# COMPACT_ATOMS: atom_id res chain seq x y z
N MET A 1 29.65 26.63 7.24
CA MET A 1 28.80 27.46 6.38
C MET A 1 28.28 26.52 5.30
N ASN A 2 27.09 25.93 5.49
CA ASN A 2 26.53 24.99 4.52
C ASN A 2 25.95 25.82 3.37
N LEU A 3 26.55 25.69 2.18
CA LEU A 3 26.03 26.29 0.96
C LEU A 3 24.81 25.48 0.54
N GLN A 4 23.62 25.96 0.88
CA GLN A 4 22.37 25.43 0.37
C GLN A 4 22.21 25.89 -1.08
N GLY A 5 22.05 24.93 -2.01
CA GLY A 5 21.78 25.25 -3.41
C GLY A 5 20.28 25.51 -3.61
N HIS A 6 19.94 26.58 -4.32
CA HIS A 6 18.56 26.83 -4.74
C HIS A 6 18.49 26.77 -6.26
N ILE A 7 17.55 25.99 -6.77
CA ILE A 7 17.26 25.87 -8.20
C ILE A 7 15.82 26.28 -8.41
N ARG A 8 15.62 27.38 -9.14
CA ARG A 8 14.30 27.91 -9.50
C ARG A 8 14.07 27.66 -10.99
N THR A 9 13.16 26.76 -11.34
CA THR A 9 12.88 26.34 -12.73
C THR A 9 11.53 25.64 -12.82
N ASN A 10 10.84 25.73 -13.96
CA ASN A 10 9.60 24.98 -14.18
C ASN A 10 9.83 23.56 -14.72
N LEU A 11 11.01 23.29 -15.29
CA LEU A 11 11.35 21.98 -15.84
C LEU A 11 12.79 21.60 -15.46
N VAL A 12 12.98 20.35 -15.06
CA VAL A 12 14.30 19.74 -14.92
C VAL A 12 14.31 18.41 -15.64
N THR A 13 15.34 18.20 -16.46
CA THR A 13 15.60 16.90 -17.09
C THR A 13 17.06 16.54 -16.88
N ILE A 14 17.30 15.34 -16.38
CA ILE A 14 18.64 14.80 -16.14
C ILE A 14 18.75 13.45 -16.83
N ASP A 15 19.53 13.40 -17.92
CA ASP A 15 19.82 12.17 -18.68
C ASP A 15 21.32 11.84 -18.68
N GLY A 16 21.99 12.22 -17.59
CA GLY A 16 23.40 11.96 -17.32
C GLY A 16 23.65 11.99 -15.82
N LEU A 17 24.86 12.31 -15.38
CA LEU A 17 25.20 12.34 -13.96
C LEU A 17 24.94 13.73 -13.33
N LEU A 18 24.11 13.78 -12.29
CA LEU A 18 24.02 14.90 -11.36
C LEU A 18 24.35 14.43 -9.94
N THR A 19 25.44 14.93 -9.38
CA THR A 19 25.78 14.71 -7.98
C THR A 19 25.80 16.06 -7.26
N VAL A 20 24.93 16.22 -6.27
CA VAL A 20 24.87 17.41 -5.43
C VAL A 20 25.38 17.04 -4.04
N SER A 21 26.54 17.57 -3.66
CA SER A 21 27.15 17.24 -2.38
C SER A 21 26.46 17.90 -1.18
N ASN A 22 25.79 19.04 -1.39
CA ASN A 22 25.05 19.75 -0.35
C ASN A 22 23.53 19.54 -0.52
N ILE A 23 22.78 20.00 0.49
CA ILE A 23 21.33 20.16 0.41
C ILE A 23 20.95 21.03 -0.79
N VAL A 24 19.92 20.59 -1.53
CA VAL A 24 19.30 21.35 -2.62
C VAL A 24 17.82 21.61 -2.33
N THR A 25 17.35 22.79 -2.72
CA THR A 25 15.91 23.10 -2.81
C THR A 25 15.58 23.40 -4.27
N LEU A 26 14.69 22.60 -4.85
CA LEU A 26 14.20 22.72 -6.21
C LEU A 26 12.71 23.10 -6.19
N PHE A 27 12.35 24.20 -6.85
CA PHE A 27 11.00 24.76 -6.88
C PHE A 27 10.76 25.61 -8.15
N GLY A 28 9.50 25.93 -8.46
CA GLY A 28 9.09 26.58 -9.71
C GLY A 28 9.49 28.05 -9.83
N THR A 29 9.52 28.59 -11.07
CA THR A 29 9.74 30.03 -11.30
C THR A 29 8.50 30.83 -11.02
N ASP A 30 7.39 30.48 -11.64
CA ASP A 30 6.18 31.31 -11.63
C ASP A 30 5.10 30.74 -10.69
N ARG A 31 5.32 29.51 -10.22
CA ARG A 31 4.47 28.79 -9.27
C ARG A 31 5.35 28.07 -8.25
N PRO A 32 4.84 27.69 -7.06
CA PRO A 32 5.63 26.97 -6.07
C PRO A 32 6.23 25.68 -6.64
N ARG A 33 5.43 24.83 -7.29
CA ARG A 33 5.88 23.54 -7.82
C ARG A 33 6.57 23.66 -9.19
N VAL A 34 7.63 22.89 -9.38
CA VAL A 34 8.20 22.56 -10.70
C VAL A 34 7.19 21.72 -11.47
N GLU A 35 6.87 22.07 -12.72
CA GLU A 35 5.92 21.33 -13.54
C GLU A 35 6.34 19.86 -13.67
N SER A 36 7.62 19.61 -14.01
CA SER A 36 8.14 18.24 -14.07
C SER A 36 9.62 18.14 -13.67
N PHE A 37 9.94 17.13 -12.86
CA PHE A 37 11.30 16.68 -12.56
C PHE A 37 11.53 15.29 -13.14
N LEU A 38 12.32 15.22 -14.22
CA LEU A 38 12.49 14.02 -15.03
C LEU A 38 13.93 13.50 -14.95
N ILE A 39 14.10 12.24 -14.59
CA ILE A 39 15.38 11.53 -14.64
C ILE A 39 15.27 10.47 -15.74
N GLY A 40 15.93 10.74 -16.87
CA GLY A 40 15.95 9.84 -18.03
C GLY A 40 16.61 8.51 -17.71
N SER A 41 16.48 7.54 -18.61
CA SER A 41 17.00 6.17 -18.41
C SER A 41 18.53 6.09 -18.20
N GLN A 42 19.29 7.09 -18.66
CA GLN A 42 20.74 7.22 -18.42
C GLN A 42 21.05 8.22 -17.29
N GLY A 43 20.02 8.81 -16.69
CA GLY A 43 20.12 9.75 -15.59
C GLY A 43 20.55 9.06 -14.29
N HIS A 44 21.54 9.64 -13.62
CA HIS A 44 21.98 9.25 -12.28
C HIS A 44 22.00 10.50 -11.42
N VAL A 45 21.07 10.58 -10.48
CA VAL A 45 20.94 11.69 -9.55
C VAL A 45 21.31 11.21 -8.15
N THR A 46 22.22 11.93 -7.52
CA THR A 46 22.54 11.75 -6.10
C THR A 46 22.45 13.08 -5.39
N LEU A 47 21.53 13.18 -4.43
CA LEU A 47 21.35 14.36 -3.59
C LEU A 47 21.94 14.12 -2.21
N ASP A 48 22.48 15.20 -1.64
CA ASP A 48 23.20 15.19 -0.37
C ASP A 48 24.35 14.14 -0.34
N ALA A 49 25.12 14.07 -1.41
CA ALA A 49 26.17 13.05 -1.56
C ALA A 49 27.28 13.12 -0.50
N SER A 50 27.44 14.26 0.19
CA SER A 50 28.47 14.39 1.24
C SER A 50 28.11 13.60 2.50
N SER A 51 26.82 13.51 2.83
CA SER A 51 26.34 12.79 4.01
C SER A 51 26.18 11.29 3.74
N GLN A 52 25.98 10.86 2.48
CA GLN A 52 26.02 9.45 2.06
C GLN A 52 27.26 8.71 2.57
N ALA A 53 28.45 9.31 2.39
CA ALA A 53 29.71 8.69 2.79
C ALA A 53 29.84 8.51 4.31
N SER A 54 29.12 9.33 5.09
CA SER A 54 29.14 9.29 6.55
C SER A 54 28.02 8.44 7.16
N GLY A 55 26.97 8.11 6.38
CA GLY A 55 25.74 7.48 6.85
C GLY A 55 24.86 8.36 7.75
N ASN A 56 25.29 9.60 8.05
CA ASN A 56 24.56 10.56 8.88
C ASN A 56 23.94 11.65 8.01
N TRP A 57 22.70 11.41 7.59
CA TRP A 57 21.89 12.39 6.87
C TRP A 57 21.44 13.49 7.83
N SER A 58 22.05 14.68 7.76
CA SER A 58 21.70 15.81 8.63
C SER A 58 20.92 16.91 7.92
N GLY A 59 20.74 16.79 6.61
CA GLY A 59 20.17 17.83 5.76
C GLY A 59 19.03 17.30 4.90
N VAL A 60 17.94 18.07 4.80
CA VAL A 60 16.77 17.71 3.96
C VAL A 60 16.92 18.37 2.60
N SER A 61 16.98 17.57 1.53
CA SER A 61 16.80 18.07 0.16
C SER A 61 15.32 18.18 -0.16
N TYR A 62 14.94 19.21 -0.91
CA TYR A 62 13.56 19.52 -1.24
C TYR A 62 13.37 19.45 -2.76
N ILE A 63 12.48 18.57 -3.24
CA ILE A 63 12.04 18.53 -4.63
C ILE A 63 10.54 18.78 -4.66
N HIS A 64 10.16 20.04 -4.85
CA HIS A 64 8.76 20.44 -4.87
C HIS A 64 8.25 20.46 -6.32
N SER A 65 7.77 19.32 -6.81
CA SER A 65 7.30 19.15 -8.19
C SER A 65 5.85 18.68 -8.27
N GLN A 66 5.17 18.94 -9.39
CA GLN A 66 3.85 18.40 -9.72
C GLN A 66 3.95 16.98 -10.30
N GLN A 67 5.03 16.68 -11.02
CA GLN A 67 5.28 15.37 -11.62
C GLN A 67 6.73 14.97 -11.40
N LEU A 68 6.93 13.79 -10.83
CA LEU A 68 8.25 13.20 -10.65
C LEU A 68 8.34 11.92 -11.45
N GLU A 69 9.24 11.89 -12.44
CA GLU A 69 9.52 10.68 -13.21
C GLU A 69 10.98 10.24 -13.01
N CYS A 70 11.17 8.98 -12.64
CA CYS A 70 12.49 8.38 -12.49
C CYS A 70 12.60 7.11 -13.33
N ALA A 71 13.19 7.22 -14.51
CA ALA A 71 13.56 6.10 -15.38
C ALA A 71 15.00 5.62 -15.17
N GLY A 72 15.87 6.48 -14.66
CA GLY A 72 17.26 6.17 -14.34
C GLY A 72 17.48 5.78 -12.88
N GLN A 73 18.43 6.43 -12.20
CA GLN A 73 18.70 6.23 -10.79
C GLN A 73 18.57 7.54 -10.03
N PHE A 74 17.85 7.51 -8.91
CA PHE A 74 17.76 8.58 -7.94
C PHE A 74 18.09 8.03 -6.56
N ASN A 75 19.07 8.65 -5.91
CA ASN A 75 19.42 8.36 -4.54
C ASN A 75 19.48 9.67 -3.73
N ALA A 76 18.75 9.72 -2.63
CA ALA A 76 18.78 10.83 -1.71
C ALA A 76 18.89 10.33 -0.26
N GLY A 77 19.37 11.22 0.61
CA GLY A 77 19.18 11.09 2.04
C GLY A 77 17.77 11.45 2.43
N LEU A 78 17.68 12.40 3.36
CA LEU A 78 16.42 13.04 3.70
C LEU A 78 15.88 13.81 2.49
N LEU A 79 14.71 13.39 2.00
CA LEU A 79 13.99 14.02 0.90
C LEU A 79 12.61 14.47 1.37
N SER A 80 12.30 15.73 1.12
CA SER A 80 10.97 16.32 1.27
C SER A 80 10.43 16.72 -0.10
N VAL A 81 9.15 16.47 -0.34
CA VAL A 81 8.43 17.00 -1.51
C VAL A 81 7.60 18.24 -1.17
N ASP A 82 7.62 18.64 0.09
CA ASP A 82 7.02 19.89 0.58
C ASP A 82 8.00 21.04 0.50
N LEU A 83 7.49 22.22 0.16
CA LEU A 83 8.28 23.44 0.11
C LEU A 83 8.34 24.07 1.51
N PRO A 84 9.53 24.37 2.06
CA PRO A 84 9.62 25.08 3.34
C PRO A 84 8.92 26.44 3.28
N GLU A 85 8.23 26.83 4.36
CA GLU A 85 7.45 28.08 4.47
C GLU A 85 8.22 29.33 3.99
N GLN A 86 9.52 29.40 4.27
CA GLN A 86 10.38 30.51 3.86
C GLN A 86 10.46 30.72 2.34
N TYR A 87 10.24 29.67 1.54
CA TYR A 87 10.15 29.76 0.08
C TYR A 87 8.71 29.93 -0.40
N GLN A 88 7.72 29.50 0.39
CA GLN A 88 6.29 29.74 0.10
C GLN A 88 6.01 31.25 0.01
N ALA A 89 6.59 32.04 0.91
CA ALA A 89 6.48 33.49 0.93
C ALA A 89 6.94 34.20 -0.38
N LEU A 90 7.72 33.52 -1.23
CA LEU A 90 8.12 34.07 -2.54
C LEU A 90 6.97 34.12 -3.55
N PHE A 91 5.88 33.39 -3.28
CA PHE A 91 4.71 33.28 -4.14
C PHE A 91 3.49 34.04 -3.60
N ASP A 92 3.44 34.27 -2.29
CA ASP A 92 2.35 35.03 -1.63
C ASP A 92 2.26 36.49 -2.11
N ASP A 93 3.38 37.10 -2.54
CA ASP A 93 3.46 38.49 -3.00
C ASP A 93 2.97 38.69 -4.46
N GLN A 94 2.72 37.61 -5.21
CA GLN A 94 2.19 37.71 -6.58
C GLN A 94 0.67 37.83 -6.64
N ASP A 95 -0.05 37.42 -5.58
CA ASP A 95 -1.51 37.50 -5.52
C ASP A 95 -2.04 38.88 -5.06
N SER A 96 -1.19 39.75 -4.51
CA SER A 96 -1.63 41.05 -3.98
C SER A 96 -1.94 42.11 -5.05
N ASN A 97 -1.76 41.82 -6.35
CA ASN A 97 -2.04 42.75 -7.45
C ASN A 97 -3.26 42.41 -8.31
N HIS A 98 -4.02 41.36 -7.97
CA HIS A 98 -5.28 41.05 -8.64
C HIS A 98 -6.47 41.30 -7.72
N GLY A 99 -6.99 42.53 -7.76
CA GLY A 99 -8.31 42.85 -7.21
C GLY A 99 -9.38 42.03 -7.93
N ASN A 100 -9.71 40.86 -7.41
CA ASN A 100 -11.02 40.21 -7.53
C ASN A 100 -11.07 38.94 -6.67
N ASN A 101 -12.13 38.84 -5.86
CA ASN A 101 -12.53 37.66 -5.10
C ASN A 101 -12.75 36.43 -6.00
N THR A 102 -11.68 35.80 -6.44
CA THR A 102 -11.72 34.48 -7.05
C THR A 102 -11.02 33.56 -6.06
N ILE A 103 -11.79 32.65 -5.46
CA ILE A 103 -11.23 31.51 -4.74
C ILE A 103 -10.41 30.74 -5.77
N VAL A 104 -9.09 30.92 -5.75
CA VAL A 104 -8.17 30.12 -6.55
C VAL A 104 -8.20 28.74 -5.90
N LEU A 105 -8.79 27.77 -6.61
CA LEU A 105 -8.70 26.36 -6.25
C LEU A 105 -7.21 25.97 -6.20
N PRO A 106 -6.78 25.13 -5.25
CA PRO A 106 -5.37 24.83 -5.05
C PRO A 106 -4.84 23.99 -6.22
N SER A 107 -4.25 24.62 -7.24
CA SER A 107 -3.60 23.91 -8.34
C SER A 107 -2.16 23.46 -8.01
N ASP A 108 -1.87 23.30 -6.72
CA ASP A 108 -0.55 22.98 -6.13
C ASP A 108 -0.43 21.51 -5.73
N THR A 109 -1.10 20.61 -6.45
CA THR A 109 -1.10 19.18 -6.15
C THR A 109 0.12 18.47 -6.76
N PHE A 110 0.77 17.62 -5.97
CA PHE A 110 1.72 16.64 -6.48
C PHE A 110 0.90 15.53 -7.16
N ASN A 111 0.82 15.59 -8.47
CA ASN A 111 -0.15 14.80 -9.22
C ASN A 111 0.34 13.37 -9.43
N GLU A 112 1.62 13.22 -9.80
CA GLU A 112 2.12 11.97 -10.35
C GLU A 112 3.54 11.65 -9.91
N LEU A 113 3.74 10.41 -9.47
CA LEU A 113 5.03 9.79 -9.22
C LEU A 113 5.16 8.53 -10.08
N THR A 114 6.10 8.55 -11.03
CA THR A 114 6.36 7.42 -11.93
C THR A 114 7.80 6.95 -11.76
N VAL A 115 7.98 5.68 -11.39
CA VAL A 115 9.31 5.09 -11.16
C VAL A 115 9.47 3.83 -11.99
N SER A 116 10.19 3.94 -13.09
CA SER A 116 10.57 2.81 -13.95
C SER A 116 12.04 2.38 -13.76
N GLY A 117 12.85 3.26 -13.17
CA GLY A 117 14.24 3.02 -12.79
C GLY A 117 14.40 2.63 -11.32
N SER A 118 15.25 3.33 -10.59
CA SER A 118 15.48 3.11 -9.15
C SER A 118 15.40 4.42 -8.38
N PHE A 119 14.48 4.53 -7.43
CA PHE A 119 14.26 5.70 -6.59
C PHE A 119 14.39 5.30 -5.12
N ILE A 120 15.51 5.68 -4.49
CA ILE A 120 15.88 5.27 -3.13
C ILE A 120 16.11 6.51 -2.29
N PHE A 121 15.47 6.60 -1.13
CA PHE A 121 15.53 7.79 -0.29
C PHE A 121 15.17 7.52 1.16
N GLU A 122 15.28 8.55 2.00
CA GLU A 122 14.72 8.60 3.34
C GLU A 122 13.67 9.71 3.39
N ALA A 123 12.41 9.37 3.67
CA ALA A 123 11.32 10.34 3.69
C ALA A 123 11.49 11.33 4.85
N ALA A 124 11.52 12.62 4.53
CA ALA A 124 11.56 13.71 5.50
C ALA A 124 10.21 14.40 5.71
N SER A 125 9.27 14.18 4.79
CA SER A 125 7.91 14.70 4.81
C SER A 125 6.95 13.71 4.15
N ASP A 126 5.67 14.05 4.13
CA ASP A 126 4.64 13.23 3.48
C ASP A 126 4.75 13.34 1.95
N PHE A 127 4.50 12.24 1.26
CA PHE A 127 4.45 12.19 -0.21
C PHE A 127 3.00 12.27 -0.66
N ASP A 128 2.45 13.49 -0.61
CA ASP A 128 1.06 13.81 -0.96
C ASP A 128 0.78 13.71 -2.47
N VAL A 129 0.94 12.51 -3.03
CA VAL A 129 0.80 12.22 -4.47
C VAL A 129 -0.56 11.61 -4.81
N ILE A 130 -1.18 12.04 -5.92
CA ILE A 130 -2.48 11.49 -6.36
C ILE A 130 -2.32 10.13 -7.07
N GLN A 131 -1.36 10.01 -7.99
CA GLN A 131 -1.13 8.81 -8.78
C GLN A 131 0.30 8.33 -8.65
N THR A 132 0.48 7.07 -8.22
CA THR A 132 1.79 6.43 -8.11
C THR A 132 1.86 5.20 -9.01
N GLU A 133 2.83 5.19 -9.93
CA GLU A 133 3.10 4.07 -10.84
C GLU A 133 4.54 3.58 -10.72
N ILE A 134 4.72 2.35 -10.22
CA ILE A 134 6.04 1.76 -9.99
C ILE A 134 6.24 0.54 -10.91
N SER A 135 7.14 0.68 -11.88
CA SER A 135 7.62 -0.43 -12.71
C SER A 135 9.07 -0.84 -12.43
N GLY A 136 9.81 0.00 -11.71
CA GLY A 136 11.19 -0.22 -11.26
C GLY A 136 11.29 -0.49 -9.75
N ARG A 137 12.32 0.06 -9.11
CA ARG A 137 12.56 -0.01 -7.66
C ARG A 137 12.19 1.30 -6.98
N PHE A 138 11.28 1.27 -6.00
CA PHE A 138 10.95 2.37 -5.12
C PHE A 138 11.20 1.97 -3.67
N GLU A 139 12.05 2.71 -2.98
CA GLU A 139 12.50 2.33 -1.64
C GLU A 139 12.61 3.54 -0.72
N SER A 140 11.89 3.48 0.40
CA SER A 140 12.09 4.37 1.53
C SER A 140 12.82 3.62 2.65
N HIS A 141 13.93 4.17 3.11
CA HIS A 141 14.73 3.62 4.21
C HIS A 141 14.03 3.71 5.58
N CYS A 142 13.02 4.58 5.71
CA CYS A 142 12.27 4.81 6.94
C CYS A 142 10.75 4.71 6.69
N PRO A 143 9.91 4.75 7.75
CA PRO A 143 8.48 4.94 7.59
C PRO A 143 8.15 6.16 6.72
N ILE A 144 7.13 6.02 5.87
CA ILE A 144 6.72 7.04 4.89
C ILE A 144 5.20 7.13 4.81
N THR A 145 4.69 8.35 4.66
CA THR A 145 3.33 8.60 4.19
C THR A 145 3.35 8.79 2.69
N ILE A 146 2.48 8.08 1.97
CA ILE A 146 2.31 8.26 0.53
C ILE A 146 0.83 8.24 0.15
N GLY A 147 0.44 9.13 -0.75
CA GLY A 147 -0.95 9.32 -1.16
C GLY A 147 -1.59 10.53 -0.49
N VAL A 148 -2.86 10.77 -0.80
CA VAL A 148 -3.65 11.89 -0.24
C VAL A 148 -5.03 11.40 0.19
N SER A 149 -5.46 11.83 1.37
CA SER A 149 -6.74 11.41 1.99
C SER A 149 -7.97 12.10 1.39
N ASN A 150 -7.82 13.31 0.84
CA ASN A 150 -8.94 14.20 0.46
C ASN A 150 -8.93 14.62 -1.02
N SER A 151 -8.44 13.78 -1.91
CA SER A 151 -8.43 14.10 -3.34
C SER A 151 -9.83 13.96 -3.97
N GLU A 152 -10.20 14.89 -4.85
CA GLU A 152 -11.40 14.79 -5.68
C GLU A 152 -11.31 13.63 -6.69
N SER A 153 -10.09 13.23 -7.04
CA SER A 153 -9.80 12.08 -7.91
C SER A 153 -9.39 10.85 -7.08
N PRO A 154 -9.74 9.62 -7.51
CA PRO A 154 -9.30 8.43 -6.81
C PRO A 154 -7.78 8.33 -6.75
N THR A 155 -7.21 8.39 -5.55
CA THR A 155 -5.77 8.20 -5.33
C THR A 155 -5.40 6.75 -5.62
N SER A 156 -4.35 6.52 -6.41
CA SER A 156 -3.97 5.17 -6.85
C SER A 156 -2.49 4.87 -6.63
N PHE A 157 -2.22 3.62 -6.26
CA PHE A 157 -0.88 3.07 -6.14
C PHE A 157 -0.81 1.74 -6.88
N VAL A 158 -0.07 1.76 -7.99
CA VAL A 158 0.00 0.64 -8.93
C VAL A 158 1.44 0.22 -9.12
N THR A 159 1.71 -1.06 -8.94
CA THR A 159 3.01 -1.66 -9.26
C THR A 159 2.87 -2.69 -10.38
N THR A 160 3.88 -2.79 -11.26
CA THR A 160 3.85 -3.74 -12.39
C THR A 160 4.70 -4.97 -12.11
N THR A 161 4.54 -6.02 -12.92
CA THR A 161 5.40 -7.21 -12.88
C THR A 161 6.88 -6.83 -12.92
N GLY A 162 7.68 -7.40 -12.02
CA GLY A 162 9.13 -7.15 -11.93
C GLY A 162 9.53 -5.93 -11.09
N SER A 163 8.58 -5.08 -10.71
CA SER A 163 8.85 -3.95 -9.81
C SER A 163 9.17 -4.39 -8.38
N THR A 164 9.79 -3.49 -7.62
CA THR A 164 10.11 -3.68 -6.19
C THR A 164 9.77 -2.41 -5.41
N VAL A 165 8.90 -2.54 -4.41
CA VAL A 165 8.55 -1.51 -3.44
C VAL A 165 8.97 -1.98 -2.05
N LEU A 166 9.79 -1.18 -1.37
CA LEU A 166 10.26 -1.46 -0.01
C LEU A 166 9.99 -0.24 0.88
N PHE A 167 9.12 -0.41 1.88
CA PHE A 167 8.89 0.61 2.90
C PHE A 167 9.58 0.24 4.21
N ASN A 168 10.24 1.23 4.81
CA ASN A 168 11.08 1.07 5.98
C ASN A 168 12.18 0.01 5.80
N SER A 169 12.90 0.04 4.67
CA SER A 169 13.83 -1.04 4.32
C SER A 169 15.04 -1.20 5.26
N LEU A 170 15.34 -0.18 6.07
CA LEU A 170 16.38 -0.23 7.10
C LEU A 170 15.82 -0.51 8.50
N ASN A 171 14.52 -0.85 8.63
CA ASN A 171 13.83 -1.15 9.88
C ASN A 171 14.05 -0.07 10.95
N LYS A 172 13.86 1.20 10.57
CA LYS A 172 13.95 2.31 11.52
C LYS A 172 12.67 2.35 12.36
N PRO A 173 12.77 2.47 13.70
CA PRO A 173 11.59 2.49 14.56
C PRO A 173 10.80 3.80 14.47
N VAL A 174 11.46 4.90 14.08
CA VAL A 174 10.84 6.22 13.88
C VAL A 174 11.51 6.87 12.68
N GLY A 175 10.72 7.36 11.74
CA GLY A 175 11.18 8.15 10.60
C GLY A 175 11.47 9.61 10.97
N PRO A 176 12.20 10.35 10.12
CA PRO A 176 12.45 11.78 10.31
C PRO A 176 11.19 12.64 10.43
N SER A 177 10.08 12.21 9.82
CA SER A 177 8.75 12.83 9.94
C SER A 177 8.05 12.54 11.28
N GLY A 178 8.63 11.68 12.14
CA GLY A 178 8.05 11.25 13.41
C GLY A 178 7.13 10.02 13.29
N LEU A 179 6.94 9.48 12.09
CA LEU A 179 6.16 8.28 11.83
C LEU A 179 6.82 7.03 12.44
N VAL A 180 6.03 6.19 13.09
CA VAL A 180 6.46 4.88 13.62
C VAL A 180 6.20 3.73 12.64
N TYR A 181 5.28 3.92 11.70
CA TYR A 181 4.92 2.97 10.64
C TYR A 181 4.59 3.74 9.35
N SER A 182 4.60 3.08 8.20
CA SER A 182 4.25 3.72 6.93
C SER A 182 2.73 3.85 6.77
N GLU A 183 2.28 4.91 6.11
CA GLU A 183 0.87 5.15 5.81
C GLU A 183 0.65 5.25 4.30
N VAL A 184 -0.37 4.56 3.79
CA VAL A 184 -0.71 4.56 2.36
C VAL A 184 -2.14 5.04 2.18
N PHE A 185 -2.30 6.29 1.76
CA PHE A 185 -3.59 6.95 1.55
C PHE A 185 -4.05 6.76 0.10
N VAL A 186 -4.69 5.63 -0.20
CA VAL A 186 -5.10 5.27 -1.57
C VAL A 186 -6.51 4.71 -1.62
N MET A 187 -7.20 4.95 -2.73
CA MET A 187 -8.50 4.34 -3.03
C MET A 187 -8.36 3.07 -3.88
N VAL A 188 -7.28 2.96 -4.66
CA VAL A 188 -7.00 1.80 -5.51
C VAL A 188 -5.57 1.33 -5.28
N LEU A 189 -5.42 0.08 -4.81
CA LEU A 189 -4.11 -0.56 -4.62
C LEU A 189 -3.96 -1.76 -5.55
N THR A 190 -2.97 -1.73 -6.42
CA THR A 190 -2.59 -2.85 -7.29
C THR A 190 -1.13 -3.23 -7.09
N VAL A 191 -0.89 -4.46 -6.67
CA VAL A 191 0.46 -5.02 -6.47
C VAL A 191 0.76 -6.02 -7.57
N GLY A 192 1.56 -5.62 -8.55
CA GLY A 192 2.02 -6.47 -9.65
C GLY A 192 3.42 -7.04 -9.51
N GLY A 193 4.28 -6.42 -8.70
CA GLY A 193 5.63 -6.88 -8.37
C GLY A 193 5.80 -7.21 -6.90
N LEU A 194 7.01 -7.04 -6.36
CA LEU A 194 7.28 -7.19 -4.93
C LEU A 194 6.90 -5.91 -4.19
N PHE A 195 6.04 -6.00 -3.17
CA PHE A 195 5.78 -4.95 -2.20
C PHE A 195 5.98 -5.51 -0.80
N THR A 196 7.06 -5.09 -0.15
CA THR A 196 7.36 -5.44 1.25
C THR A 196 7.34 -4.18 2.11
N ALA A 197 6.69 -4.28 3.26
CA ALA A 197 6.69 -3.21 4.24
C ALA A 197 6.65 -3.79 5.64
N GLU A 198 7.43 -3.26 6.57
CA GLU A 198 7.48 -3.81 7.94
C GLU A 198 6.14 -3.59 8.66
N GLU A 199 5.77 -2.33 8.91
CA GLU A 199 4.48 -1.93 9.49
C GLU A 199 3.79 -0.93 8.56
N VAL A 200 2.54 -1.21 8.17
CA VAL A 200 1.75 -0.35 7.27
C VAL A 200 0.33 -0.17 7.77
N ASN A 201 -0.11 1.09 7.79
CA ASN A 201 -1.51 1.48 7.93
C ASN A 201 -2.08 1.88 6.56
N ILE A 202 -3.29 1.44 6.25
CA ILE A 202 -4.09 1.94 5.12
C ILE A 202 -5.35 2.57 5.72
N PRO A 203 -5.30 3.86 6.06
CA PRO A 203 -6.36 4.51 6.83
C PRO A 203 -7.65 4.71 6.03
N GLU A 204 -7.54 4.82 4.70
CA GLU A 204 -8.65 5.07 3.80
C GLU A 204 -9.44 3.81 3.44
N ASP A 205 -10.74 3.97 3.22
CA ASP A 205 -11.61 2.93 2.69
C ASP A 205 -11.31 2.73 1.20
N LEU A 206 -10.73 1.59 0.83
CA LEU A 206 -10.38 1.28 -0.55
C LEU A 206 -11.63 0.95 -1.39
N LEU A 207 -11.57 1.31 -2.66
CA LEU A 207 -12.48 0.79 -3.67
C LEU A 207 -12.11 -0.65 -4.03
N SER A 208 -10.81 -0.92 -4.22
CA SER A 208 -10.32 -2.24 -4.57
C SER A 208 -8.88 -2.48 -4.13
N VAL A 209 -8.61 -3.75 -3.84
CA VAL A 209 -7.28 -4.29 -3.57
C VAL A 209 -7.02 -5.44 -4.52
N THR A 210 -5.97 -5.33 -5.33
CA THR A 210 -5.58 -6.38 -6.28
C THR A 210 -4.12 -6.76 -6.08
N VAL A 211 -3.85 -8.04 -5.82
CA VAL A 211 -2.52 -8.63 -5.96
C VAL A 211 -2.53 -9.49 -7.20
N THR A 212 -1.81 -9.07 -8.25
CA THR A 212 -1.83 -9.78 -9.54
C THR A 212 -1.09 -11.12 -9.45
N THR A 213 -1.16 -11.94 -10.49
CA THR A 213 -0.51 -13.27 -10.52
C THR A 213 0.98 -13.25 -10.22
N THR A 214 1.68 -12.16 -10.54
CA THR A 214 3.11 -11.97 -10.26
C THR A 214 3.37 -11.10 -9.03
N GLY A 215 2.31 -10.60 -8.39
CA GLY A 215 2.39 -9.75 -7.22
C GLY A 215 2.77 -10.52 -5.97
N HIS A 216 3.64 -9.95 -5.16
CA HIS A 216 4.02 -10.43 -3.85
C HIS A 216 3.88 -9.30 -2.85
N TRP A 217 2.82 -9.32 -2.05
CA TRP A 217 2.58 -8.33 -1.01
C TRP A 217 2.82 -8.94 0.37
N THR A 218 3.80 -8.43 1.11
CA THR A 218 4.15 -8.88 2.46
C THR A 218 4.18 -7.71 3.41
N MET A 219 3.47 -7.80 4.54
CA MET A 219 3.47 -6.73 5.54
C MET A 219 3.13 -7.17 6.98
N THR A 220 3.36 -6.28 7.95
CA THR A 220 2.64 -6.27 9.24
C THR A 220 1.59 -5.16 9.18
N SER A 221 0.34 -5.50 9.44
CA SER A 221 -0.78 -4.55 9.36
C SER A 221 -0.88 -3.72 10.63
N VAL A 222 -1.00 -2.40 10.49
CA VAL A 222 -1.38 -1.48 11.54
C VAL A 222 -2.85 -1.12 11.31
N GLY A 223 -3.75 -1.83 11.98
CA GLY A 223 -5.20 -1.65 11.82
C GLY A 223 -5.82 -2.52 10.71
N PRO A 224 -7.13 -2.33 10.44
CA PRO A 224 -7.86 -3.08 9.42
C PRO A 224 -7.54 -2.60 8.01
N ILE A 225 -7.70 -3.48 7.01
CA ILE A 225 -7.84 -3.07 5.62
C ILE A 225 -9.32 -3.13 5.26
N LYS A 226 -9.86 -2.02 4.78
CA LYS A 226 -11.25 -1.89 4.35
C LYS A 226 -11.32 -1.76 2.84
N SER A 227 -12.02 -2.70 2.20
CA SER A 227 -12.26 -2.66 0.76
C SER A 227 -13.57 -3.37 0.45
N ASN A 228 -14.27 -2.92 -0.58
CA ASN A 228 -15.41 -3.67 -1.09
C ASN A 228 -14.96 -4.96 -1.82
N GLU A 229 -13.79 -4.94 -2.44
CA GLU A 229 -13.29 -6.06 -3.23
C GLU A 229 -11.81 -6.35 -2.95
N PHE A 230 -11.51 -7.63 -2.70
CA PHE A 230 -10.17 -8.16 -2.56
C PHE A 230 -9.94 -9.25 -3.60
N VAL A 231 -8.95 -9.05 -4.49
CA VAL A 231 -8.59 -10.01 -5.53
C VAL A 231 -7.12 -10.41 -5.38
N PHE A 232 -6.88 -11.64 -4.96
CA PHE A 232 -5.54 -12.19 -4.72
C PHE A 232 -5.22 -13.28 -5.73
N SER A 233 -4.56 -12.90 -6.83
CA SER A 233 -4.06 -13.83 -7.85
C SER A 233 -2.59 -14.21 -7.66
N GLY A 234 -1.85 -13.48 -6.82
CA GLY A 234 -0.46 -13.75 -6.45
C GLY A 234 -0.27 -14.13 -4.98
N PHE A 235 0.80 -13.66 -4.34
CA PHE A 235 1.13 -13.95 -2.95
C PHE A 235 0.77 -12.77 -2.05
N PHE A 236 -0.07 -13.01 -1.04
CA PHE A 236 -0.41 -12.04 0.00
C PHE A 236 -0.12 -12.63 1.37
N LEU A 237 0.77 -12.01 2.13
CA LEU A 237 1.15 -12.45 3.46
C LEU A 237 1.09 -11.30 4.45
N VAL A 238 0.38 -11.52 5.55
CA VAL A 238 0.34 -10.61 6.70
C VAL A 238 0.90 -11.32 7.92
N SER A 239 1.95 -10.73 8.52
CA SER A 239 2.69 -11.35 9.62
C SER A 239 1.89 -11.48 10.91
N ASN A 240 1.09 -10.46 11.23
CA ASN A 240 0.24 -10.39 12.42
C ASN A 240 -1.24 -10.65 12.09
N ASN A 241 -2.05 -10.66 13.14
CA ASN A 241 -3.50 -10.71 13.00
C ASN A 241 -4.03 -9.45 12.31
N ILE A 242 -5.01 -9.62 11.41
CA ILE A 242 -5.54 -8.54 10.57
C ILE A 242 -7.05 -8.64 10.45
N SER A 243 -7.71 -7.50 10.24
CA SER A 243 -9.12 -7.46 9.84
C SER A 243 -9.27 -7.04 8.38
N LEU A 244 -9.89 -7.87 7.55
CA LEU A 244 -10.30 -7.57 6.18
C LEU A 244 -11.81 -7.36 6.18
N THR A 245 -12.27 -6.14 5.92
CA THR A 245 -13.69 -5.78 6.02
C THR A 245 -14.16 -4.97 4.82
N GLY A 246 -15.48 -4.81 4.68
CA GLY A 246 -16.06 -3.83 3.76
C GLY A 246 -15.93 -2.41 4.28
N ASN A 247 -16.29 -1.45 3.42
CA ASN A 247 -16.34 -0.04 3.78
C ASN A 247 -17.36 0.19 4.92
N ASN A 248 -17.10 1.19 5.79
CA ASN A 248 -17.90 1.44 7.00
C ASN A 248 -18.03 0.25 7.98
N LEU A 249 -16.98 -0.57 8.13
CA LEU A 249 -16.94 -1.78 8.98
C LEU A 249 -17.97 -2.87 8.59
N GLY A 250 -18.52 -2.78 7.37
CA GLY A 250 -19.44 -3.76 6.82
C GLY A 250 -18.73 -5.01 6.31
N ARG A 251 -19.47 -5.78 5.50
CA ARG A 251 -18.92 -6.93 4.78
C ARG A 251 -18.39 -6.47 3.43
N ALA A 252 -17.20 -6.90 3.06
CA ALA A 252 -16.73 -6.77 1.70
C ALA A 252 -17.60 -7.63 0.78
N GLN A 253 -17.77 -7.23 -0.48
CA GLN A 253 -18.55 -8.00 -1.44
C GLN A 253 -17.90 -9.35 -1.76
N SER A 254 -16.57 -9.40 -1.85
CA SER A 254 -15.83 -10.64 -2.08
C SER A 254 -14.36 -10.58 -1.69
N ILE A 255 -13.86 -11.74 -1.25
CA ILE A 255 -12.45 -12.13 -1.37
C ILE A 255 -12.36 -13.23 -2.42
N GLU A 256 -11.54 -13.03 -3.43
CA GLU A 256 -11.26 -14.01 -4.48
C GLU A 256 -9.78 -14.39 -4.51
N VAL A 257 -9.49 -15.69 -4.40
CA VAL A 257 -8.13 -16.25 -4.43
C VAL A 257 -7.97 -17.12 -5.69
N GLY A 258 -7.10 -16.70 -6.60
CA GLY A 258 -6.78 -17.40 -7.85
C GLY A 258 -6.15 -18.79 -7.66
N SER A 259 -5.99 -19.57 -8.73
CA SER A 259 -5.55 -20.97 -8.66
C SER A 259 -4.07 -21.20 -8.33
N SER A 260 -3.25 -20.16 -8.49
CA SER A 260 -1.81 -20.18 -8.21
C SER A 260 -1.43 -19.25 -7.05
N SER A 261 -2.40 -18.68 -6.35
CA SER A 261 -2.16 -17.76 -5.25
C SER A 261 -2.11 -18.45 -3.90
N THR A 262 -1.48 -17.73 -2.98
CA THR A 262 -1.46 -18.05 -1.56
C THR A 262 -1.78 -16.78 -0.78
N VAL A 263 -2.79 -16.84 0.07
CA VAL A 263 -3.12 -15.84 1.08
C VAL A 263 -2.77 -16.43 2.44
N THR A 264 -1.97 -15.72 3.23
CA THR A 264 -1.65 -16.11 4.62
C THR A 264 -1.93 -14.95 5.56
N LEU A 265 -2.90 -15.13 6.45
CA LEU A 265 -3.22 -14.19 7.52
C LEU A 265 -2.64 -14.70 8.85
N ASP A 266 -2.04 -13.81 9.63
CA ASP A 266 -1.35 -14.18 10.88
C ASP A 266 -0.28 -15.27 10.65
N ALA A 267 0.65 -14.97 9.73
CA ALA A 267 1.67 -15.91 9.28
C ALA A 267 2.57 -16.42 10.41
N VAL A 268 2.83 -15.60 11.45
CA VAL A 268 3.60 -16.02 12.62
C VAL A 268 2.84 -17.06 13.43
N ALA A 269 1.54 -16.86 13.71
CA ALA A 269 0.74 -17.86 14.40
C ALA A 269 0.61 -19.14 13.55
N GLN A 270 0.43 -19.02 12.24
CA GLN A 270 0.40 -20.17 11.32
C GLN A 270 1.68 -21.00 11.36
N GLY A 271 2.86 -20.37 11.36
CA GLY A 271 4.13 -21.08 11.41
C GLY A 271 4.45 -21.72 12.77
N THR A 272 3.88 -21.20 13.86
CA THR A 272 4.16 -21.65 15.23
C THR A 272 3.05 -22.48 15.86
N HIS A 273 1.85 -22.47 15.27
CA HIS A 273 0.61 -22.98 15.84
C HIS A 273 0.27 -22.36 17.22
N LEU A 274 0.71 -21.12 17.47
CA LEU A 274 0.40 -20.36 18.68
C LEU A 274 -0.64 -19.28 18.37
N TRP A 275 -1.91 -19.60 18.62
CA TRP A 275 -3.06 -18.78 18.27
C TRP A 275 -3.33 -17.66 19.30
N THR A 276 -2.51 -16.61 19.28
CA THR A 276 -2.59 -15.53 20.29
C THR A 276 -3.37 -14.29 19.83
N GLY A 277 -3.52 -14.07 18.53
CA GLY A 277 -4.24 -12.93 17.95
C GLY A 277 -5.42 -13.38 17.11
N LEU A 278 -6.44 -12.54 16.95
CA LEU A 278 -7.64 -12.81 16.16
C LEU A 278 -7.59 -12.06 14.81
N SER A 279 -7.59 -12.80 13.72
CA SER A 279 -7.85 -12.26 12.38
C SER A 279 -9.35 -12.25 12.10
N ASN A 280 -9.85 -11.20 11.46
CA ASN A 280 -11.27 -11.06 11.10
C ASN A 280 -11.41 -10.95 9.59
N VAL A 281 -12.35 -11.71 9.00
CA VAL A 281 -12.65 -11.64 7.57
C VAL A 281 -14.16 -11.49 7.41
N TYR A 282 -14.62 -10.26 7.14
CA TYR A 282 -16.04 -9.96 7.01
C TYR A 282 -16.39 -9.78 5.54
N VAL A 283 -16.95 -10.83 4.92
CA VAL A 283 -17.24 -10.85 3.49
C VAL A 283 -18.58 -11.48 3.18
N CYS A 284 -19.19 -11.07 2.07
CA CYS A 284 -20.36 -11.75 1.49
C CYS A 284 -19.96 -13.06 0.81
N ARG A 285 -18.86 -13.05 0.06
CA ARG A 285 -18.41 -14.23 -0.70
C ARG A 285 -16.92 -14.48 -0.50
N LEU A 286 -16.57 -15.70 -0.11
CA LEU A 286 -15.21 -16.19 -0.07
C LEU A 286 -15.04 -17.25 -1.15
N LYS A 287 -14.26 -16.93 -2.18
CA LYS A 287 -13.97 -17.84 -3.29
C LYS A 287 -12.48 -18.11 -3.35
N SER A 288 -12.09 -19.37 -3.41
CA SER A 288 -10.69 -19.72 -3.61
C SER A 288 -10.52 -20.92 -4.54
N SER A 289 -9.58 -20.77 -5.48
CA SER A 289 -9.02 -21.86 -6.27
C SER A 289 -7.57 -22.18 -5.88
N GLY A 290 -7.01 -21.42 -4.95
CA GLY A 290 -5.64 -21.53 -4.43
C GLY A 290 -5.64 -21.68 -2.92
N GLU A 291 -4.56 -21.26 -2.27
CA GLU A 291 -4.34 -21.54 -0.86
C GLU A 291 -4.73 -20.33 0.01
N PHE A 292 -5.55 -20.56 1.03
CA PHE A 292 -5.91 -19.57 2.04
C PHE A 292 -5.61 -20.15 3.42
N HIS A 293 -4.64 -19.56 4.11
CA HIS A 293 -4.20 -19.94 5.44
C HIS A 293 -4.48 -18.80 6.40
N ALA A 294 -5.06 -19.10 7.56
CA ALA A 294 -5.30 -18.09 8.60
C ALA A 294 -5.10 -18.68 9.99
N GLY A 295 -4.52 -17.92 10.92
CA GLY A 295 -4.41 -18.25 12.34
C GLY A 295 -5.77 -18.45 13.05
N LEU A 296 -5.93 -17.86 14.22
CA LEU A 296 -7.26 -17.76 14.84
C LEU A 296 -8.12 -16.82 13.98
N LEU A 297 -9.19 -17.33 13.39
CA LEU A 297 -10.00 -16.63 12.40
C LEU A 297 -11.45 -16.49 12.89
N SER A 298 -11.97 -15.26 12.80
CA SER A 298 -13.39 -14.96 12.82
C SER A 298 -13.87 -14.56 11.43
N VAL A 299 -15.04 -15.08 11.04
CA VAL A 299 -15.75 -14.63 9.82
C VAL A 299 -17.11 -14.01 10.12
N MET A 300 -17.38 -13.72 11.40
CA MET A 300 -18.67 -13.23 11.86
C MET A 300 -18.63 -11.73 12.10
N THR A 301 -19.50 -10.99 11.42
CA THR A 301 -19.55 -9.52 11.56
C THR A 301 -20.33 -9.13 12.82
N PRO A 302 -19.74 -8.44 13.83
CA PRO A 302 -20.48 -7.90 14.97
C PRO A 302 -21.31 -6.68 14.54
N PRO A 303 -22.43 -6.35 15.23
CA PRO A 303 -23.09 -7.10 16.31
C PRO A 303 -24.10 -8.15 15.80
N ASN A 304 -24.37 -8.19 14.49
CA ASN A 304 -25.48 -8.95 13.93
C ASN A 304 -25.17 -10.44 13.64
N ALA A 305 -23.93 -10.88 13.91
CA ALA A 305 -23.49 -12.28 13.75
C ALA A 305 -23.77 -12.84 12.34
N VAL A 306 -23.73 -11.99 11.31
CA VAL A 306 -23.86 -12.43 9.91
C VAL A 306 -22.50 -12.95 9.47
N GLY A 307 -22.48 -14.22 9.06
CA GLY A 307 -21.30 -14.92 8.55
C GLY A 307 -21.03 -14.60 7.09
N VAL A 308 -20.61 -15.61 6.34
CA VAL A 308 -20.36 -15.51 4.89
C VAL A 308 -21.62 -15.98 4.14
N ASP A 309 -22.02 -15.35 3.04
CA ASP A 309 -23.20 -15.83 2.28
C ASP A 309 -22.79 -17.05 1.44
N GLU A 310 -21.62 -16.97 0.80
CA GLU A 310 -21.09 -18.01 -0.09
C GLU A 310 -19.64 -18.34 0.24
N VAL A 311 -19.38 -19.61 0.52
CA VAL A 311 -18.03 -20.17 0.63
C VAL A 311 -17.83 -21.19 -0.48
N TYR A 312 -16.92 -20.89 -1.41
CA TYR A 312 -16.70 -21.69 -2.61
C TYR A 312 -15.22 -21.99 -2.82
N PHE A 313 -14.85 -23.26 -2.68
CA PHE A 313 -13.51 -23.77 -2.92
C PHE A 313 -13.53 -24.76 -4.09
N SER A 314 -12.67 -24.54 -5.09
CA SER A 314 -12.61 -25.44 -6.24
C SER A 314 -11.22 -25.57 -6.84
N GLY A 315 -10.83 -26.81 -7.13
CA GLY A 315 -9.56 -27.14 -7.78
C GLY A 315 -8.61 -27.85 -6.84
N SER A 316 -7.69 -28.64 -7.39
CA SER A 316 -6.83 -29.54 -6.61
C SER A 316 -5.80 -28.82 -5.73
N ARG A 317 -5.55 -27.53 -6.02
CA ARG A 317 -4.72 -26.65 -5.19
C ARG A 317 -5.52 -25.84 -4.18
N ALA A 318 -6.85 -25.81 -4.31
CA ALA A 318 -7.67 -25.01 -3.43
C ALA A 318 -7.62 -25.58 -2.02
N SER A 319 -7.10 -24.82 -1.07
CA SER A 319 -7.07 -25.19 0.34
C SER A 319 -7.49 -24.02 1.22
N PHE A 320 -8.29 -24.31 2.23
CA PHE A 320 -8.64 -23.36 3.28
C PHE A 320 -8.30 -23.96 4.64
N THR A 321 -7.23 -23.46 5.26
CA THR A 321 -6.68 -23.98 6.51
C THR A 321 -6.75 -22.91 7.58
N PHE A 322 -7.44 -23.18 8.70
CA PHE A 322 -7.61 -22.17 9.74
C PHE A 322 -7.82 -22.74 11.15
N GLN A 323 -7.58 -21.92 12.18
CA GLN A 323 -8.07 -22.17 13.53
C GLN A 323 -9.33 -21.34 13.75
N SER A 324 -10.46 -21.96 14.05
CA SER A 324 -11.71 -21.20 14.24
C SER A 324 -11.69 -20.47 15.58
N TYR A 325 -12.09 -19.20 15.59
CA TYR A 325 -12.37 -18.46 16.83
C TYR A 325 -13.74 -18.84 17.39
N GLU A 326 -14.74 -18.89 16.51
CA GLU A 326 -16.08 -19.33 16.88
C GLU A 326 -16.24 -20.84 16.75
N LEU A 327 -17.16 -21.40 17.54
CA LEU A 327 -17.62 -22.77 17.33
C LEU A 327 -18.42 -22.90 16.03
N GLU A 328 -19.08 -21.83 15.57
CA GLU A 328 -19.95 -21.86 14.40
C GLU A 328 -19.29 -21.17 13.20
N LEU A 329 -19.36 -21.79 12.03
CA LEU A 329 -19.07 -21.15 10.74
C LEU A 329 -20.40 -20.85 10.02
N PRO A 330 -20.98 -19.67 10.23
CA PRO A 330 -22.22 -19.28 9.57
C PRO A 330 -21.99 -19.08 8.06
N THR A 331 -22.63 -19.92 7.25
CA THR A 331 -22.68 -19.83 5.80
C THR A 331 -23.97 -20.37 5.21
N ASP A 332 -24.61 -19.61 4.33
CA ASP A 332 -25.82 -20.06 3.61
C ASP A 332 -25.48 -21.10 2.53
N TYR A 333 -24.24 -21.07 2.02
CA TYR A 333 -23.81 -21.93 0.93
C TYR A 333 -22.34 -22.32 1.04
N LEU A 334 -22.09 -23.64 1.10
CA LEU A 334 -20.75 -24.21 1.13
C LEU A 334 -20.54 -25.18 -0.04
N LYS A 335 -19.50 -24.93 -0.84
CA LYS A 335 -19.06 -25.83 -1.91
C LYS A 335 -17.55 -26.08 -1.82
N VAL A 336 -17.17 -27.35 -1.78
CA VAL A 336 -15.78 -27.81 -1.82
C VAL A 336 -15.68 -28.84 -2.94
N LEU A 337 -15.11 -28.46 -4.08
CA LEU A 337 -15.18 -29.22 -5.33
C LEU A 337 -13.78 -29.52 -5.92
N ASN A 338 -13.72 -30.51 -6.80
CA ASN A 338 -12.55 -30.77 -7.66
C ASN A 338 -11.24 -30.96 -6.89
N GLY A 339 -11.29 -31.70 -5.78
CA GLY A 339 -10.11 -31.99 -4.96
C GLY A 339 -9.71 -30.88 -4.00
N ALA A 340 -10.52 -29.82 -3.90
CA ALA A 340 -10.33 -28.78 -2.90
C ALA A 340 -10.40 -29.35 -1.47
N ARG A 341 -9.70 -28.69 -0.54
CA ARG A 341 -9.69 -29.03 0.88
C ARG A 341 -10.10 -27.86 1.75
N MET A 342 -10.79 -28.17 2.84
CA MET A 342 -11.05 -27.25 3.93
C MET A 342 -10.70 -27.98 5.23
N GLU A 343 -9.83 -27.39 6.03
CA GLU A 343 -9.28 -28.00 7.24
C GLU A 343 -9.33 -26.97 8.38
N SER A 344 -9.89 -27.38 9.52
CA SER A 344 -9.84 -26.59 10.74
C SER A 344 -9.04 -27.31 11.81
N PHE A 345 -8.20 -26.56 12.54
CA PHE A 345 -7.45 -27.09 13.68
C PHE A 345 -8.32 -27.28 14.94
N SER A 346 -9.58 -26.84 14.90
CA SER A 346 -10.59 -27.07 15.93
C SER A 346 -11.88 -27.62 15.35
N GLU A 347 -12.72 -28.15 16.23
CA GLU A 347 -14.09 -28.49 15.88
C GLU A 347 -14.87 -27.23 15.45
N ILE A 348 -15.63 -27.36 14.37
CA ILE A 348 -16.52 -26.31 13.88
C ILE A 348 -17.90 -26.90 13.56
N LEU A 349 -18.94 -26.13 13.86
CA LEU A 349 -20.31 -26.38 13.46
C LEU A 349 -20.63 -25.54 12.23
N LEU A 350 -20.90 -26.21 11.11
CA LEU A 350 -21.41 -25.52 9.92
C LEU A 350 -22.90 -25.21 10.13
N ARG A 351 -23.32 -23.97 9.89
CA ARG A 351 -24.70 -23.53 10.06
C ARG A 351 -25.05 -22.44 9.04
N GLY A 352 -26.32 -22.33 8.62
CA GLY A 352 -26.79 -21.20 7.81
C GLY A 352 -26.70 -19.88 8.56
N ASN A 353 -26.69 -18.76 7.83
CA ASN A 353 -26.70 -17.45 8.46
C ASN A 353 -27.97 -17.29 9.32
N GLN A 354 -27.84 -16.57 10.44
CA GLN A 354 -28.95 -16.29 11.37
C GLN A 354 -29.64 -17.55 11.94
N GLY A 355 -28.89 -18.63 12.15
CA GLY A 355 -29.44 -19.87 12.72
C GLY A 355 -30.25 -20.71 11.74
N ARG A 356 -30.20 -20.40 10.44
CA ARG A 356 -30.88 -21.18 9.40
C ARG A 356 -30.13 -22.48 9.09
N GLU A 357 -30.81 -23.39 8.41
CA GLU A 357 -30.15 -24.56 7.81
C GLU A 357 -29.25 -24.10 6.65
N ILE A 358 -28.13 -24.80 6.45
CA ILE A 358 -27.29 -24.57 5.26
C ILE A 358 -28.11 -25.00 4.05
N ILE A 359 -28.27 -24.11 3.08
CA ILE A 359 -29.11 -24.35 1.91
C ILE A 359 -28.50 -25.43 1.02
N HIS A 360 -27.17 -25.50 0.97
CA HIS A 360 -26.46 -26.43 0.11
C HIS A 360 -25.04 -26.73 0.61
N VAL A 361 -24.73 -28.02 0.80
CA VAL A 361 -23.37 -28.54 1.01
C VAL A 361 -23.06 -29.51 -0.13
N ALA A 362 -22.08 -29.18 -0.96
CA ALA A 362 -21.50 -30.15 -1.90
C ALA A 362 -20.02 -30.35 -1.59
N ILE A 363 -19.68 -31.59 -1.23
CA ILE A 363 -18.32 -32.07 -1.06
C ILE A 363 -18.06 -33.02 -2.23
N GLY A 364 -17.33 -32.53 -3.22
CA GLY A 364 -16.92 -33.34 -4.37
C GLY A 364 -15.78 -34.26 -3.96
N THR A 365 -16.04 -35.57 -3.88
CA THR A 365 -14.98 -36.57 -3.77
C THR A 365 -14.33 -36.73 -5.15
N ASN A 366 -12.99 -36.70 -5.20
CA ASN A 366 -12.27 -37.09 -6.42
C ASN A 366 -12.65 -38.54 -6.76
N ALA A 367 -13.20 -38.73 -7.97
CA ALA A 367 -13.36 -40.04 -8.59
C ALA A 367 -12.03 -40.48 -9.23
#